data_AF-A0A821HTK1-F1
#
_entry.id   AF-A0A821HTK1-F1
#
_cell.length_a   1.000
_cell.length_b   1.000
_cell.length_c   1.000
_cell.angle_alpha   90.00
_cell.angle_beta   90.00
_cell.angle_gamma   90.00
#
_symmetry.space_group_name_H-M   'P 1'
#
loop_
_entity.id
_entity.type
_entity.pdbx_description
1 polymer ?
#
loop_
_entity_poly.entity_id
_entity_poly.type
_entity_poly.pdbx_seq_one_letter_code
_entity_poly.pdbx_strand_id
1 'polypeptide(L)'
;MDVLNPKTYDAEEDMLSERTNYSAMDKLILPMEFQQAPVSTGTTIVAVEFDGGVVIGADTRTSAGSFVMNRFTDKLTQLTDRIYCLRSGGAADTQAIAEIVTYQLDFLA
;
A
#
# COMPACT_ATOMS: atom_id res chain seq x y z
N MET A 1 13.58 5.74 36.91
CA MET A 1 13.87 4.31 37.09
C MET A 1 12.55 3.68 37.48
N ASP A 2 11.82 3.16 36.50
CA ASP A 2 10.72 2.22 36.70
C ASP A 2 10.96 1.07 35.72
N VAL A 3 10.91 -0.12 36.26
CA VAL A 3 11.43 -1.37 35.70
C VAL A 3 10.29 -2.11 35.01
N LEU A 4 10.53 -2.53 33.77
CA LEU A 4 9.92 -3.59 32.96
C LEU A 4 8.67 -4.33 33.47
N ASN A 5 7.70 -4.55 32.56
CA ASN A 5 7.19 -5.92 32.33
C ASN A 5 6.82 -6.14 30.85
N PRO A 6 7.54 -7.01 30.11
CA PRO A 6 7.21 -7.41 28.74
C PRO A 6 6.12 -8.50 28.78
N LYS A 7 5.02 -8.33 28.03
CA LYS A 7 4.09 -9.44 27.81
C LYS A 7 4.80 -10.52 26.99
N THR A 8 4.96 -11.69 27.59
CA THR A 8 5.36 -12.94 26.96
C THR A 8 4.33 -13.34 25.92
N TYR A 9 4.80 -13.66 24.71
CA TYR A 9 4.01 -14.30 23.66
C TYR A 9 4.05 -15.81 23.93
N ASP A 10 3.00 -16.36 24.50
CA ASP A 10 2.91 -17.79 24.79
C ASP A 10 2.24 -18.50 23.59
N ALA A 11 3.07 -19.18 22.80
CA ALA A 11 2.72 -19.78 21.51
C ALA A 11 1.95 -21.13 21.60
N GLU A 12 1.40 -21.48 22.77
CA GLU A 12 0.81 -22.81 23.00
C GLU A 12 -0.72 -22.83 23.19
N GLU A 13 -1.39 -21.68 23.40
CA GLU A 13 -2.85 -21.66 23.56
C GLU A 13 -3.64 -21.67 22.23
N ASP A 14 -3.03 -21.31 21.09
CA ASP A 14 -3.73 -21.24 19.80
C ASP A 14 -3.83 -22.59 19.06
N MET A 15 -3.07 -23.61 19.47
CA MET A 15 -3.05 -24.91 18.77
C MET A 15 -4.21 -25.85 19.13
N LEU A 16 -5.02 -25.51 20.15
CA LEU A 16 -6.10 -26.36 20.66
C LEU A 16 -7.52 -25.96 20.19
N SER A 17 -7.68 -24.86 19.43
CA SER A 17 -8.98 -24.49 18.85
C SER A 17 -9.25 -25.09 17.46
N GLU A 18 -8.32 -25.86 16.89
CA GLU A 18 -8.41 -26.37 15.50
C GLU A 18 -9.35 -27.57 15.29
N ARG A 19 -10.17 -27.97 16.26
CA ARG A 19 -11.10 -29.09 16.06
C ARG A 19 -12.49 -28.78 16.58
N THR A 20 -13.33 -28.19 15.73
CA THR A 20 -14.59 -28.82 15.26
C THR A 20 -15.43 -27.89 14.36
N ASN A 21 -15.98 -28.51 13.29
CA ASN A 21 -17.25 -28.21 12.60
C ASN A 21 -17.21 -27.46 11.24
N TYR A 22 -17.30 -28.27 10.17
CA TYR A 22 -18.15 -28.11 8.97
C TYR A 22 -18.64 -26.71 8.55
N SER A 23 -17.72 -25.76 8.28
CA SER A 23 -17.99 -24.60 7.40
C SER A 23 -16.93 -24.43 6.30
N ALA A 24 -16.13 -25.48 6.05
CA ALA A 24 -15.00 -25.44 5.12
C ALA A 24 -15.36 -25.03 3.67
N MET A 25 -16.65 -25.08 3.29
CA MET A 25 -17.13 -24.58 2.00
C MET A 25 -17.40 -23.07 1.99
N ASP A 26 -17.81 -22.48 3.11
CA ASP A 26 -18.01 -21.03 3.23
C ASP A 26 -16.68 -20.27 3.33
N LYS A 27 -15.60 -20.94 3.77
CA LYS A 27 -14.23 -20.39 3.71
C LYS A 27 -13.61 -20.40 2.31
N LEU A 28 -14.24 -21.08 1.34
CA LEU A 28 -13.77 -21.04 -0.06
C LEU A 28 -14.29 -19.79 -0.79
N ILE A 29 -15.42 -19.25 -0.33
CA ILE A 29 -15.94 -17.93 -0.68
C ILE A 29 -15.54 -16.99 0.45
N LEU A 30 -14.24 -16.81 0.69
CA LEU A 30 -13.84 -15.61 1.42
C LEU A 30 -14.32 -14.45 0.56
N PRO A 31 -15.28 -13.60 1.01
CA PRO A 31 -15.36 -12.26 0.43
C PRO A 31 -13.94 -11.75 0.52
N MET A 32 -13.40 -11.22 -0.57
CA MET A 32 -12.03 -10.72 -0.65
C MET A 32 -11.81 -9.79 0.54
N GLU A 33 -11.33 -10.36 1.63
CA GLU A 33 -11.31 -9.71 2.93
C GLU A 33 -10.01 -8.96 2.84
N PHE A 34 -10.11 -7.74 2.30
CA PHE A 34 -9.03 -6.79 2.29
C PHE A 34 -8.46 -6.83 3.70
N GLN A 35 -7.28 -7.41 3.82
CA GLN A 35 -6.62 -7.55 5.10
C GLN A 35 -6.41 -6.11 5.58
N GLN A 36 -7.29 -5.64 6.48
CA GLN A 36 -7.31 -4.27 6.99
C GLN A 36 -6.12 -4.01 7.93
N ALA A 37 -5.05 -4.80 7.81
CA ALA A 37 -3.78 -4.42 8.38
C ALA A 37 -3.41 -3.09 7.71
N PRO A 38 -3.29 -1.99 8.48
CA PRO A 38 -2.91 -0.71 7.91
C PRO A 38 -1.54 -0.90 7.25
N VAL A 39 -1.52 -0.96 5.92
CA VAL A 39 -0.28 -0.93 5.16
C VAL A 39 0.32 0.42 5.46
N SER A 40 1.39 0.45 6.25
CA SER A 40 2.16 1.68 6.45
C SER A 40 2.68 2.08 5.08
N THR A 41 2.01 3.05 4.46
CA THR A 41 2.19 3.40 3.05
C THR A 41 3.52 4.10 2.78
N GLY A 42 4.35 4.32 3.82
CA GLY A 42 5.80 4.58 3.77
C GLY A 42 6.26 5.79 2.95
N THR A 43 5.32 6.45 2.28
CA THR A 43 5.49 7.36 1.17
C THR A 43 4.91 8.70 1.58
N THR A 44 5.74 9.73 1.49
CA THR A 44 5.32 11.12 1.71
C THR A 44 5.18 11.77 0.34
N ILE A 45 3.99 12.28 0.05
CA ILE A 45 3.67 13.02 -1.17
C ILE A 45 3.20 14.41 -0.77
N VAL A 46 3.63 15.43 -1.51
CA VAL A 46 3.23 16.82 -1.33
C VAL A 46 2.91 17.43 -2.69
N ALA A 47 1.85 18.24 -2.74
CA ALA A 47 1.52 19.09 -3.87
C ALA A 47 1.17 20.50 -3.35
N VAL A 48 1.72 21.53 -3.98
CA VAL A 48 1.48 22.93 -3.62
C VAL A 48 1.05 23.69 -4.88
N GLU A 49 -0.16 24.23 -4.84
CA GLU A 49 -0.71 25.08 -5.89
C GLU A 49 -0.15 26.51 -5.79
N PHE A 50 0.07 27.14 -6.95
CA PHE A 50 0.42 28.54 -7.06
C PHE A 50 -0.20 29.14 -8.33
N ASP A 51 -0.16 30.47 -8.45
CA ASP A 51 -0.65 31.14 -9.67
C ASP A 51 0.24 30.77 -10.87
N GLY A 52 -0.33 29.99 -11.79
CA GLY A 52 0.38 29.44 -12.96
C GLY A 52 0.69 27.94 -12.90
N GLY A 53 0.36 27.22 -11.82
CA GLY A 53 0.46 25.76 -11.80
C GLY A 53 0.55 25.10 -10.43
N VAL A 54 1.20 23.94 -10.40
CA VAL A 54 1.40 23.13 -9.19
C VAL A 54 2.84 22.63 -9.12
N VAL A 55 3.43 22.66 -7.93
CA VAL A 55 4.70 21.99 -7.62
C VAL A 55 4.38 20.70 -6.88
N ILE A 56 4.94 19.59 -7.33
CA ILE A 56 4.74 18.27 -6.72
C ILE A 56 6.06 17.67 -6.26
N GLY A 57 6.02 16.85 -5.22
CA GLY A 57 7.18 16.17 -4.69
C GLY A 57 6.80 14.88 -3.96
N ALA A 58 7.69 13.89 -4.01
CA ALA A 58 7.53 12.64 -3.29
C ALA A 58 8.88 12.19 -2.72
N ASP A 59 8.85 11.47 -1.60
CA ASP A 59 10.02 10.74 -1.13
C ASP A 59 10.34 9.57 -2.09
N THR A 60 11.61 9.25 -2.28
CA THR A 60 12.04 8.25 -3.28
C THR A 60 12.26 6.85 -2.68
N ARG A 61 12.02 6.68 -1.38
CA ARG A 61 12.28 5.44 -0.66
C ARG A 61 11.13 4.45 -0.84
N THR A 62 11.46 3.21 -1.17
CA THR A 62 10.54 2.08 -1.23
C THR A 62 11.01 0.97 -0.29
N SER A 63 10.10 0.43 0.52
CA SER A 63 10.39 -0.62 1.50
C SER A 63 9.49 -1.83 1.33
N ALA A 64 10.00 -2.99 1.71
CA ALA A 64 9.22 -4.21 1.93
C ALA A 64 9.27 -4.53 3.43
N GLY A 65 8.21 -4.17 4.16
CA GLY A 65 8.24 -4.15 5.63
C GLY A 65 9.29 -3.15 6.16
N SER A 66 10.19 -3.62 7.01
CA SER A 66 11.27 -2.81 7.60
C SER A 66 12.48 -2.63 6.67
N PHE A 67 12.58 -3.39 5.59
CA PHE A 67 13.74 -3.37 4.70
C PHE A 67 13.57 -2.34 3.58
N VAL A 68 14.59 -1.49 3.36
CA VAL A 68 14.62 -0.53 2.25
C VAL A 68 15.07 -1.23 0.97
N MET A 69 14.12 -1.55 0.10
CA MET A 69 14.37 -2.23 -1.17
C MET A 69 15.00 -1.30 -2.21
N ASN A 70 14.54 -0.04 -2.26
CA ASN A 70 15.11 0.96 -3.16
C ASN A 70 15.11 2.35 -2.51
N ARG A 71 16.19 3.10 -2.70
CA ARG A 71 16.32 4.49 -2.20
C ARG A 71 15.95 5.54 -3.25
N PHE A 72 15.88 5.15 -4.53
CA PHE A 72 15.64 6.03 -5.66
C PHE A 72 14.56 5.44 -6.57
N THR A 73 13.32 5.42 -6.08
CA THR A 73 12.14 5.07 -6.86
C THR A 73 11.39 6.32 -7.30
N ASP A 74 10.98 6.37 -8.56
CA ASP A 74 10.04 7.38 -9.02
C ASP A 74 8.60 6.97 -8.71
N LYS A 75 7.92 7.82 -7.95
CA LYS A 75 6.53 7.64 -7.52
C LYS A 75 5.56 8.55 -8.28
N LEU A 76 6.09 9.42 -9.14
CA LEU A 76 5.33 10.29 -10.00
C LEU A 76 5.15 9.58 -11.35
N THR A 77 3.93 9.57 -11.85
CA THR A 77 3.62 9.00 -13.17
C THR A 77 2.88 10.04 -13.97
N GLN A 78 3.51 10.50 -15.03
CA GLN A 78 2.85 11.39 -15.98
C GLN A 78 1.73 10.62 -16.68
N LEU A 79 0.51 11.14 -16.60
CA LEU A 79 -0.64 10.56 -17.30
C LEU A 79 -0.85 11.23 -18.66
N THR A 80 -0.70 12.56 -18.72
CA THR A 80 -0.78 13.37 -19.93
C THR A 80 0.17 14.56 -19.84
N ASP A 81 0.22 15.42 -20.86
CA ASP A 81 1.00 16.67 -20.84
C ASP A 81 0.65 17.61 -19.67
N ARG A 82 -0.52 17.45 -19.06
CA ARG A 82 -1.02 18.35 -18.00
C ARG A 82 -1.46 17.64 -16.72
N ILE A 83 -1.37 16.31 -16.66
CA ILE A 83 -1.87 15.52 -15.52
C ILE A 83 -0.76 14.57 -15.03
N TYR A 84 -0.51 14.62 -13.73
CA TYR A 84 0.39 13.69 -13.02
C TYR A 84 -0.37 12.90 -11.96
N CYS A 85 -0.09 11.61 -11.88
CA CYS A 85 -0.52 10.72 -10.81
C CYS A 85 0.61 10.50 -9.82
N LEU A 86 0.33 10.65 -8.53
CA LEU A 86 1.28 10.40 -7.45
C LEU A 86 0.85 9.16 -6.70
N ARG A 87 1.73 8.15 -6.68
CA ARG A 87 1.39 6.80 -6.23
C ARG A 87 1.84 6.54 -4.80
N SER A 88 0.96 6.01 -3.97
CA SER A 88 1.24 5.56 -2.60
C SER A 88 0.45 4.29 -2.31
N GLY A 89 1.10 3.28 -1.72
CA GLY A 89 0.54 1.94 -1.57
C GLY A 89 1.49 0.85 -2.05
N GLY A 90 0.95 -0.34 -2.30
CA GLY A 90 1.67 -1.41 -2.98
C GLY A 90 2.15 -0.93 -4.35
N ALA A 91 3.45 -1.07 -4.63
CA ALA A 91 4.02 -0.55 -5.87
C ALA A 91 3.28 -1.13 -7.07
N ALA A 92 3.20 -2.47 -7.19
CA ALA A 92 2.57 -3.16 -8.31
C ALA A 92 1.12 -2.71 -8.57
N ASP A 93 0.29 -2.66 -7.52
CA ASP A 93 -1.12 -2.30 -7.63
C ASP A 93 -1.29 -0.87 -8.16
N THR A 94 -0.51 0.06 -7.61
CA THR A 94 -0.59 1.47 -8.01
C THR A 94 0.00 1.72 -9.40
N GLN A 95 0.96 0.92 -9.88
CA GLN A 95 1.44 1.04 -11.27
C GLN A 95 0.39 0.56 -12.25
N ALA A 96 -0.21 -0.60 -12.00
CA ALA A 96 -1.22 -1.17 -12.88
C ALA A 96 -2.41 -0.21 -13.06
N ILE A 97 -2.87 0.42 -11.96
CA ILE A 97 -3.94 1.42 -12.03
C ILE A 97 -3.51 2.64 -12.85
N ALA A 98 -2.31 3.17 -12.63
CA ALA A 98 -1.82 4.32 -13.38
C ALA A 98 -1.72 4.03 -14.88
N GLU A 99 -1.20 2.85 -15.26
CA GLU A 99 -1.08 2.42 -16.66
C GLU A 99 -2.44 2.27 -17.34
N ILE A 100 -3.43 1.69 -16.64
CA ILE A 100 -4.81 1.59 -17.15
C ILE A 100 -5.39 2.99 -17.38
N VAL A 101 -5.20 3.91 -16.43
CA VAL A 101 -5.70 5.28 -16.56
C VAL A 101 -5.02 6.00 -17.73
N THR A 102 -3.71 5.90 -17.87
CA THR A 102 -2.98 6.47 -19.03
C THR A 102 -3.55 5.93 -20.33
N TYR A 103 -3.72 4.61 -20.45
CA TYR A 103 -4.29 4.00 -21.65
C TYR A 103 -5.70 4.53 -21.98
N GLN A 104 -6.56 4.68 -20.97
CA GLN A 104 -7.91 5.22 -21.16
C GLN A 104 -7.89 6.69 -21.57
N LEU A 105 -6.99 7.50 -20.99
CA LEU A 105 -6.84 8.91 -21.35
C LEU A 105 -6.33 9.06 -22.78
N ASP A 106 -5.35 8.24 -23.19
CA ASP A 106 -4.80 8.24 -24.54
C ASP A 106 -5.82 7.77 -25.59
N PHE A 107 -6.70 6.83 -25.24
CA PHE A 107 -7.75 6.36 -26.14
C PHE A 107 -8.85 7.41 -26.38
N LEU A 108 -9.13 8.25 -25.38
CA LEU A 108 -10.20 9.25 -25.41
C LEU A 108 -9.74 10.64 -25.89
N ALA A 109 -8.42 10.84 -26.01
CA ALA A 109 -7.78 12.08 -26.47
C ALA A 109 -7.78 12.20 -28.00
#